data_AF-A0AAW1LRJ6-F1
#
_entry.id   AF-A0AAW1LRJ6-F1
#
_cell.length_a   1.000
_cell.length_b   1.000
_cell.length_c   1.000
_cell.angle_alpha   90.00
_cell.angle_beta   90.00
_cell.angle_gamma   90.00
#
_symmetry.space_group_name_H-M   'P 1'
#
loop_
_entity.id
_entity.type
_entity.pdbx_description
1 polymer ?
#
loop_
_entity_poly.entity_id
_entity_poly.type
_entity_poly.pdbx_seq_one_letter_code
_entity_poly.pdbx_strand_id
1 'polypeptide(L)'
;MELPMRFWPSFLVLQLVLVADKIGSIQAQGIPSLSKCGKVHLTVSSLKDSFLEMNWLMTCDSSGEAPDIIALYNQDPRSATKPLHSVNAHRYEGYFKTPIKFRFPWLPGEWDYYDNITDVIPGAHCFPYWIASVRRNRIIDLNCLKVHPTWMDDNRSILGPQRIGSIFIPGTHNSGAYGPIPGIFKKYVLNQNMDIWTQLVFGIRYFDLRIGYYQGDGFTINHDLVKISKLEPHLRVIRRFLELAPKEIVILDLHRFPYPTDFQNSTHRKLIEILKRELGHFALPPSGLQVGKGPTLNEIWQHNKSLIICYGNRQMAKEYPWLWSPLQQHWGNKKYVSDLKDYLSASIENHNTMSNPLWALMAELTITPVEVIFNAGSNAKLADKVNRQLTKWFRDEWHRETNIVATDYFLGNDLINIAIEANKIR
;
A
#
# COMPACT_ATOMS: atom_id res chain seq x y z
N MET A 1 -17.79 -59.74 52.33
CA MET A 1 -17.13 -59.17 53.51
C MET A 1 -16.53 -57.84 53.09
N GLU A 2 -17.32 -56.79 52.99
CA GLU A 2 -17.87 -55.94 54.08
C GLU A 2 -16.80 -55.09 54.79
N LEU A 3 -17.00 -53.79 54.61
CA LEU A 3 -16.42 -52.58 55.22
C LEU A 3 -16.72 -52.48 56.74
N PRO A 4 -16.17 -51.48 57.44
CA PRO A 4 -16.89 -50.19 57.61
C PRO A 4 -15.96 -48.97 57.33
N MET A 5 -16.35 -47.89 56.61
CA MET A 5 -17.33 -46.81 56.92
C MET A 5 -16.99 -46.06 58.23
N ARG A 6 -16.89 -44.73 58.37
CA ARG A 6 -17.39 -43.48 57.70
C ARG A 6 -16.50 -42.31 58.21
N PHE A 7 -16.37 -41.13 57.57
CA PHE A 7 -17.38 -40.09 57.36
C PHE A 7 -16.94 -39.06 56.30
N TRP A 8 -17.92 -38.51 55.58
CA TRP A 8 -17.93 -37.37 54.61
C TRP A 8 -19.02 -36.37 55.13
N PRO A 9 -19.37 -35.22 54.49
CA PRO A 9 -18.77 -34.45 53.38
C PRO A 9 -18.78 -32.90 53.61
N SER A 10 -18.42 -32.12 52.57
CA SER A 10 -18.97 -30.80 52.14
C SER A 10 -17.83 -29.92 51.57
N PHE A 11 -17.84 -29.28 50.40
CA PHE A 11 -18.84 -28.97 49.39
C PHE A 11 -18.09 -28.55 48.08
N LEU A 12 -18.69 -28.90 46.93
CA LEU A 12 -18.62 -28.28 45.59
C LEU A 12 -17.33 -28.33 44.73
N VAL A 13 -17.34 -29.27 43.79
CA VAL A 13 -16.77 -29.14 42.44
C VAL A 13 -17.83 -28.47 41.54
N LEU A 14 -17.56 -27.29 40.98
CA LEU A 14 -18.24 -26.80 39.77
C LEU A 14 -17.42 -25.70 39.07
N GLN A 15 -17.23 -25.86 37.76
CA GLN A 15 -16.90 -24.86 36.74
C GLN A 15 -15.48 -24.25 36.71
N LEU A 16 -14.60 -24.92 35.96
CA LEU A 16 -13.49 -24.31 35.22
C LEU A 16 -14.04 -23.75 33.88
N VAL A 17 -14.73 -22.62 33.93
CA VAL A 17 -15.05 -21.74 32.78
C VAL A 17 -14.99 -20.31 33.33
N LEU A 18 -14.27 -19.42 32.65
CA LEU A 18 -14.01 -18.00 32.97
C LEU A 18 -12.79 -17.70 33.85
N VAL A 19 -11.60 -17.76 33.24
CA VAL A 19 -10.56 -16.74 33.49
C VAL A 19 -10.08 -16.26 32.11
N ALA A 20 -11.00 -15.66 31.38
CA ALA A 20 -10.73 -14.87 30.18
C ALA A 20 -11.43 -13.51 30.37
N ASP A 21 -11.16 -12.85 31.49
CA ASP A 21 -11.62 -11.48 31.76
C ASP A 21 -10.72 -10.91 32.86
N LYS A 22 -9.58 -10.36 32.44
CA LYS A 22 -8.75 -9.33 33.11
C LYS A 22 -7.36 -9.26 32.47
N ILE A 23 -7.31 -8.97 31.17
CA ILE A 23 -6.28 -8.07 30.68
C ILE A 23 -7.00 -6.75 30.54
N GLY A 24 -6.97 -5.98 31.64
CA GLY A 24 -7.41 -4.59 31.61
C GLY A 24 -6.66 -3.88 30.49
N SER A 25 -7.42 -3.21 29.64
CA SER A 25 -6.93 -2.20 28.72
C SER A 25 -6.01 -1.26 29.50
N ILE A 26 -4.71 -1.37 29.25
CA ILE A 26 -3.80 -0.26 29.51
C ILE A 26 -4.33 0.86 28.61
N GLN A 27 -5.05 1.82 29.20
CA GLN A 27 -5.26 3.11 28.58
C GLN A 27 -3.87 3.66 28.29
N ALA A 28 -3.45 3.53 27.04
CA ALA A 28 -2.26 4.18 26.53
C ALA A 28 -2.51 5.69 26.63
N GLN A 29 -2.03 6.29 27.71
CA GLN A 29 -2.06 7.74 27.89
C GLN A 29 -1.27 8.37 26.73
N GLY A 30 -1.95 9.18 25.93
CA GLY A 30 -1.33 10.17 25.04
C GLY A 30 -0.76 9.69 23.70
N ILE A 31 -1.15 8.52 23.17
CA ILE A 31 -0.74 8.14 21.80
C ILE A 31 -1.50 9.00 20.78
N PRO A 32 -0.84 9.75 19.87
CA PRO A 32 -1.53 10.49 18.83
C PRO A 32 -2.33 9.54 17.94
N SER A 33 -3.65 9.74 17.89
CA SER A 33 -4.54 9.01 16.99
C SER A 33 -4.48 9.60 15.58
N LEU A 34 -4.38 8.75 14.55
CA LEU A 34 -4.57 9.16 13.15
C LEU A 34 -6.04 9.46 12.84
N SER A 35 -6.95 8.96 13.67
CA SER A 35 -8.38 9.17 13.59
C SER A 35 -8.80 10.43 14.33
N LYS A 36 -9.28 11.41 13.56
CA LYS A 36 -9.84 12.68 14.04
C LYS A 36 -11.29 12.80 13.57
N CYS A 37 -12.20 13.14 14.47
CA CYS A 37 -13.61 13.42 14.16
C CYS A 37 -13.74 14.36 12.96
N GLY A 38 -14.56 13.98 11.97
CA GLY A 38 -14.79 14.77 10.77
C GLY A 38 -13.63 14.78 9.76
N LYS A 39 -12.54 14.05 10.00
CA LYS A 39 -11.43 13.94 9.04
C LYS A 39 -11.93 13.40 7.70
N VAL A 40 -11.54 14.06 6.61
CA VAL A 40 -11.98 13.74 5.24
C VAL A 40 -10.83 13.34 4.33
N HIS A 41 -11.11 12.47 3.37
CA HIS A 41 -10.20 12.14 2.27
C HIS A 41 -10.99 11.72 1.02
N LEU A 42 -10.31 11.78 -0.12
CA LEU A 42 -10.84 11.35 -1.40
C LEU A 42 -10.14 10.08 -1.86
N THR A 43 -10.91 9.13 -2.36
CA THR A 43 -10.42 7.97 -3.12
C THR A 43 -11.02 7.96 -4.52
N VAL A 44 -10.48 7.13 -5.39
CA VAL A 44 -10.97 6.91 -6.75
C VAL A 44 -11.42 5.46 -6.85
N SER A 45 -12.68 5.25 -7.21
CA SER A 45 -13.22 3.89 -7.37
C SER A 45 -12.41 3.12 -8.41
N SER A 46 -12.07 1.87 -8.10
CA SER A 46 -11.36 0.94 -9.00
C SER A 46 -12.21 0.50 -10.20
N LEU A 47 -13.52 0.79 -10.19
CA LEU A 47 -14.45 0.42 -11.25
C LEU A 47 -14.26 1.26 -12.52
N LYS A 48 -14.86 0.82 -13.62
CA LYS A 48 -14.65 1.31 -15.00
C LYS A 48 -14.71 2.84 -15.16
N ASP A 49 -15.56 3.52 -14.41
CA ASP A 49 -15.80 4.97 -14.53
C ASP A 49 -14.93 5.83 -13.61
N SER A 50 -14.16 5.21 -12.69
CA SER A 50 -13.26 5.89 -11.76
C SER A 50 -13.88 7.10 -11.07
N PHE A 51 -15.08 6.92 -10.53
CA PHE A 51 -15.76 7.97 -9.76
C PHE A 51 -14.97 8.34 -8.51
N LEU A 52 -14.98 9.63 -8.17
CA LEU A 52 -14.47 10.12 -6.90
C LEU A 52 -15.37 9.65 -5.76
N GLU A 53 -14.75 9.28 -4.66
CA GLU A 53 -15.40 8.78 -3.46
C GLU A 53 -15.04 9.68 -2.28
N MET A 54 -16.08 10.21 -1.62
CA MET A 54 -15.93 11.00 -0.41
C MET A 54 -15.94 10.07 0.80
N ASN A 55 -14.92 10.17 1.63
CA ASN A 55 -14.78 9.39 2.86
C ASN A 55 -14.62 10.33 4.05
N TRP A 56 -15.24 10.00 5.18
CA TRP A 56 -15.12 10.79 6.41
C TRP A 56 -15.28 9.95 7.68
N LEU A 57 -14.70 10.44 8.78
CA LEU A 57 -14.83 9.82 10.09
C LEU A 57 -16.00 10.41 10.87
N MET A 58 -16.91 9.53 11.31
CA MET A 58 -18.07 9.88 12.12
C MET A 58 -17.86 9.69 13.62
N THR A 59 -16.88 8.87 14.01
CA THR A 59 -16.57 8.65 15.43
C THR A 59 -15.94 9.90 16.01
N CYS A 60 -16.63 10.49 16.98
CA CYS A 60 -16.22 11.70 17.66
C CYS A 60 -16.17 11.41 19.16
N ASP A 61 -15.08 11.79 19.81
CA ASP A 61 -15.02 11.80 21.27
C ASP A 61 -16.10 12.75 21.82
N SER A 62 -16.36 12.71 23.13
CA SER A 62 -17.39 13.52 23.78
C SER A 62 -17.25 15.04 23.57
N SER A 63 -16.08 15.52 23.13
CA SER A 63 -15.81 16.92 22.74
C SER A 63 -15.83 17.18 21.23
N GLY A 64 -15.97 16.14 20.41
CA GLY A 64 -15.88 16.19 18.95
C GLY A 64 -17.20 16.56 18.29
N GLU A 65 -17.13 17.47 17.33
CA GLU A 65 -18.29 17.94 16.60
C GLU A 65 -18.43 17.21 15.24
N ALA A 66 -19.28 16.17 15.17
CA ALA A 66 -19.57 15.46 13.92
C ALA A 66 -20.07 16.43 12.81
N PRO A 67 -19.64 16.26 11.55
CA PRO A 67 -20.03 17.14 10.46
C PRO A 67 -21.51 16.98 10.09
N ASP A 68 -22.12 18.07 9.62
CA ASP A 68 -23.48 18.06 9.06
C ASP A 68 -23.45 17.79 7.55
N ILE A 69 -22.43 18.33 6.88
CA ILE A 69 -22.29 18.30 5.43
C ILE A 69 -20.88 17.83 5.07
N ILE A 70 -20.80 16.95 4.08
CA ILE A 70 -19.57 16.66 3.35
C ILE A 70 -19.71 17.19 1.94
N ALA A 71 -18.73 17.96 1.50
CA ALA A 71 -18.79 18.66 0.22
C ALA A 71 -17.51 18.48 -0.60
N LEU A 72 -17.70 18.25 -1.90
CA LEU A 72 -16.66 18.16 -2.92
C LEU A 72 -16.59 19.48 -3.69
N TYR A 73 -15.39 19.97 -3.96
CA TYR A 73 -15.11 21.22 -4.67
C TYR A 73 -14.06 20.99 -5.75
N ASN A 74 -14.03 21.87 -6.76
CA ASN A 74 -13.00 21.88 -7.80
C ASN A 74 -11.74 22.67 -7.41
N GLN A 75 -11.75 23.35 -6.28
CA GLN A 75 -10.63 24.13 -5.75
C GLN A 75 -10.78 24.27 -4.22
N ASP A 76 -9.80 24.91 -3.57
CA ASP A 76 -9.83 25.15 -2.14
C ASP A 76 -11.08 25.95 -1.72
N PRO A 77 -11.99 25.38 -0.91
CA PRO A 77 -13.26 26.01 -0.55
C PRO A 77 -13.12 27.21 0.39
N ARG A 78 -11.92 27.47 0.94
CA ARG A 78 -11.64 28.71 1.69
C ARG A 78 -11.73 29.96 0.81
N SER A 79 -11.67 29.78 -0.52
CA SER A 79 -11.81 30.85 -1.52
C SER A 79 -13.26 31.15 -1.94
N ALA A 80 -14.26 30.78 -1.13
CA ALA A 80 -15.70 31.05 -1.35
C ALA A 80 -16.31 30.41 -2.61
N THR A 81 -16.11 29.10 -2.79
CA THR A 81 -16.60 28.35 -3.98
C THR A 81 -17.85 27.54 -3.73
N LYS A 82 -18.71 27.43 -4.77
CA LYS A 82 -19.85 26.50 -4.77
C LYS A 82 -19.37 25.05 -4.84
N PRO A 83 -19.92 24.12 -4.03
CA PRO A 83 -19.55 22.71 -4.12
C PRO A 83 -20.01 22.09 -5.45
N LEU A 84 -19.19 21.19 -6.00
CA LEU A 84 -19.53 20.30 -7.11
C LEU A 84 -20.60 19.28 -6.69
N HIS A 85 -20.49 18.80 -5.45
CA HIS A 85 -21.42 17.85 -4.86
C HIS A 85 -21.41 17.99 -3.34
N SER A 86 -22.54 17.77 -2.67
CA SER A 86 -22.61 17.79 -1.22
C SER A 86 -23.65 16.80 -0.71
N VAL A 87 -23.36 16.16 0.42
CA VAL A 87 -24.27 15.21 1.06
C VAL A 87 -24.48 15.58 2.53
N ASN A 88 -25.66 15.25 3.07
CA ASN A 88 -25.89 15.28 4.50
C ASN A 88 -25.15 14.10 5.14
N ALA A 89 -24.15 14.40 5.98
CA ALA A 89 -23.25 13.41 6.55
C ALA A 89 -23.97 12.36 7.40
N HIS A 90 -25.07 12.73 8.06
CA HIS A 90 -25.86 11.85 8.94
C HIS A 90 -26.65 10.77 8.19
N ARG A 91 -26.75 10.86 6.85
CA ARG A 91 -27.47 9.88 6.02
C ARG A 91 -26.60 8.71 5.55
N TYR A 92 -25.30 8.73 5.84
CA TYR A 92 -24.34 7.75 5.33
C TYR A 92 -23.37 7.33 6.44
N GLU A 93 -22.77 6.16 6.30
CA GLU A 93 -21.78 5.62 7.26
C GLU A 93 -20.35 5.99 6.86
N GLY A 94 -20.06 7.29 6.76
CA GLY A 94 -18.71 7.78 6.50
C GLY A 94 -18.21 7.62 5.07
N TYR A 95 -19.09 7.35 4.11
CA TYR A 95 -18.74 7.09 2.70
C TYR A 95 -19.84 7.49 1.73
N PHE A 96 -19.44 8.07 0.59
CA PHE A 96 -20.33 8.33 -0.53
C PHE A 96 -19.59 8.29 -1.88
N LYS A 97 -20.09 7.48 -2.83
CA LYS A 97 -19.59 7.46 -4.22
C LYS A 97 -20.29 8.54 -5.04
N THR A 98 -19.52 9.49 -5.55
CA THR A 98 -20.06 10.63 -6.30
C THR A 98 -20.34 10.27 -7.76
N PRO A 99 -21.16 11.04 -8.50
CA PRO A 99 -21.26 10.93 -9.95
C PRO A 99 -20.09 11.63 -10.69
N ILE A 100 -19.12 12.19 -9.96
CA ILE A 100 -18.00 12.95 -10.54
C ILE A 100 -16.87 11.98 -10.87
N LYS A 101 -16.50 11.90 -12.14
CA LYS A 101 -15.39 11.06 -12.61
C LYS A 101 -14.06 11.73 -12.31
N PHE A 102 -13.07 10.95 -11.86
CA PHE A 102 -11.68 11.38 -11.86
C PHE A 102 -11.16 11.31 -13.30
N ARG A 103 -11.02 12.48 -13.95
CA ARG A 103 -10.68 12.56 -15.37
C ARG A 103 -9.18 12.58 -15.67
N PHE A 104 -8.34 12.18 -14.71
CA PHE A 104 -6.87 12.18 -14.76
C PHE A 104 -6.29 13.15 -15.78
N PRO A 105 -6.32 14.47 -15.52
CA PRO A 105 -6.06 15.43 -16.58
C PRO A 105 -4.56 15.69 -16.78
N TRP A 106 -3.78 15.72 -15.68
CA TRP A 106 -2.32 15.87 -15.61
C TRP A 106 -1.83 15.55 -14.19
N LEU A 107 -0.55 15.27 -13.98
CA LEU A 107 0.07 15.15 -12.65
C LEU A 107 0.48 16.55 -12.13
N PRO A 108 -0.10 17.03 -11.01
CA PRO A 108 0.18 18.36 -10.51
C PRO A 108 1.61 18.49 -9.95
N GLY A 109 2.15 19.72 -9.93
CA GLY A 109 3.51 20.00 -9.45
C GLY A 109 4.61 19.75 -10.47
N GLU A 110 4.29 19.87 -11.76
CA GLU A 110 5.21 19.61 -12.89
C GLU A 110 5.72 18.15 -12.93
N TRP A 111 4.92 17.20 -12.45
CA TRP A 111 5.28 15.78 -12.39
C TRP A 111 4.75 14.95 -13.55
N ASP A 112 4.27 15.56 -14.63
CA ASP A 112 3.92 14.80 -15.84
C ASP A 112 5.16 14.15 -16.46
N TYR A 113 5.02 12.92 -16.97
CA TYR A 113 6.14 12.23 -17.59
C TYR A 113 6.40 12.72 -19.01
N TYR A 114 7.64 13.12 -19.27
CA TYR A 114 8.21 13.33 -20.60
C TYR A 114 9.73 13.11 -20.55
N ASP A 115 10.34 12.66 -21.64
CA ASP A 115 11.69 12.06 -21.61
C ASP A 115 12.81 13.00 -21.09
N ASN A 116 12.62 14.33 -21.18
CA ASN A 116 13.62 15.33 -20.80
C ASN A 116 13.19 16.20 -19.59
N ILE A 117 12.25 15.74 -18.75
CA ILE A 117 11.80 16.47 -17.55
C ILE A 117 12.94 16.81 -16.59
N THR A 118 13.27 18.09 -16.40
CA THR A 118 14.35 18.51 -15.49
C THR A 118 13.84 19.22 -14.23
N ASP A 119 12.68 19.85 -14.35
CA ASP A 119 12.14 20.73 -13.32
C ASP A 119 10.89 20.08 -12.72
N VAL A 120 11.02 19.70 -11.46
CA VAL A 120 9.93 19.14 -10.65
C VAL A 120 9.79 19.95 -9.38
N ILE A 121 8.56 20.11 -8.89
CA ILE A 121 8.32 20.83 -7.65
C ILE A 121 8.22 19.79 -6.52
N PRO A 122 9.11 19.81 -5.51
CA PRO A 122 8.97 18.96 -4.33
C PRO A 122 7.69 19.24 -3.56
N GLY A 123 7.31 18.35 -2.66
CA GLY A 123 6.13 18.49 -1.82
C GLY A 123 4.87 17.86 -2.40
N ALA A 124 3.80 17.95 -1.63
CA ALA A 124 2.49 17.44 -2.02
C ALA A 124 1.74 18.44 -2.91
N HIS A 125 1.14 17.95 -3.99
CA HIS A 125 0.41 18.79 -4.96
C HIS A 125 -1.01 18.29 -5.18
N CYS A 126 -2.00 19.17 -4.96
CA CYS A 126 -3.41 18.83 -5.10
C CYS A 126 -3.84 18.78 -6.57
N PHE A 127 -4.64 17.77 -6.90
CA PHE A 127 -5.56 17.85 -8.04
C PHE A 127 -6.68 18.87 -7.74
N PRO A 128 -7.43 19.32 -8.77
CA PRO A 128 -8.61 20.17 -8.60
C PRO A 128 -9.82 19.40 -8.05
N TYR A 129 -9.61 18.61 -6.99
CA TYR A 129 -10.63 17.85 -6.28
C TYR A 129 -10.38 17.97 -4.78
N TRP A 130 -11.19 18.81 -4.14
CA TRP A 130 -11.10 19.14 -2.72
C TRP A 130 -12.32 18.61 -1.98
N ILE A 131 -12.13 18.16 -0.75
CA ILE A 131 -13.20 17.67 0.13
C ILE A 131 -13.15 18.42 1.44
N ALA A 132 -14.31 18.87 1.92
CA ALA A 132 -14.44 19.49 3.23
C ALA A 132 -15.55 18.80 4.03
N SER A 133 -15.31 18.65 5.33
CA SER A 133 -16.36 18.39 6.31
C SER A 133 -16.78 19.70 6.97
N VAL A 134 -18.08 19.93 7.06
CA VAL A 134 -18.66 21.22 7.47
C VAL A 134 -19.71 20.99 8.54
N ARG A 135 -19.70 21.83 9.57
CA ARG A 135 -20.74 21.90 10.61
C ARG A 135 -21.06 23.33 10.93
N ARG A 136 -22.34 23.68 10.98
CA ARG A 136 -22.80 25.07 11.25
C ARG A 136 -22.04 26.12 10.42
N ASN A 137 -21.83 25.84 9.13
CA ASN A 137 -21.09 26.69 8.19
C ASN A 137 -19.58 26.88 8.49
N ARG A 138 -18.99 26.08 9.38
CA ARG A 138 -17.55 26.03 9.67
C ARG A 138 -16.94 24.76 9.10
N ILE A 139 -15.83 24.88 8.39
CA ILE A 139 -15.02 23.74 7.94
C ILE A 139 -14.34 23.12 9.19
N ILE A 140 -14.60 21.83 9.43
CA ILE A 140 -13.98 21.03 10.49
C ILE A 140 -12.64 20.46 10.00
N ASP A 141 -12.64 19.91 8.79
CA ASP A 141 -11.49 19.32 8.15
C ASP A 141 -11.54 19.57 6.63
N LEU A 142 -10.36 19.69 6.03
CA LEU A 142 -10.19 20.00 4.61
C LEU A 142 -9.06 19.15 4.06
N ASN A 143 -9.30 18.52 2.91
CA ASN A 143 -8.29 17.76 2.20
C ASN A 143 -8.49 17.88 0.68
N CYS A 144 -7.54 17.37 -0.08
CA CYS A 144 -7.60 17.27 -1.54
C CYS A 144 -7.08 15.90 -1.98
N LEU A 145 -7.52 15.41 -3.14
CA LEU A 145 -6.81 14.33 -3.82
C LEU A 145 -5.47 14.90 -4.28
N LYS A 146 -4.35 14.25 -3.98
CA LYS A 146 -3.02 14.82 -4.22
C LYS A 146 -1.96 13.76 -4.50
N VAL A 147 -0.85 14.21 -5.05
CA VAL A 147 0.37 13.42 -5.24
C VAL A 147 1.39 13.71 -4.13
N HIS A 148 2.29 12.77 -3.88
CA HIS A 148 3.33 12.83 -2.85
C HIS A 148 4.69 12.35 -3.39
N PRO A 149 5.25 13.06 -4.38
CA PRO A 149 6.43 12.58 -5.11
C PRO A 149 7.71 12.59 -4.28
N THR A 150 7.84 13.44 -3.26
CA THR A 150 9.06 13.57 -2.44
C THR A 150 8.80 13.37 -0.94
N TRP A 151 7.77 12.60 -0.57
CA TRP A 151 7.33 12.55 0.84
C TRP A 151 8.37 12.03 1.82
N MET A 152 9.31 11.17 1.41
CA MET A 152 10.37 10.73 2.30
C MET A 152 11.38 11.86 2.54
N ASP A 153 11.74 12.62 1.51
CA ASP A 153 12.64 13.77 1.62
C ASP A 153 11.99 14.94 2.36
N ASP A 154 10.72 15.25 2.06
CA ASP A 154 9.94 16.31 2.72
C ASP A 154 9.87 16.10 4.24
N ASN A 155 9.95 14.84 4.70
CA ASN A 155 9.87 14.45 6.11
C ASN A 155 11.19 13.89 6.64
N ARG A 156 12.30 14.17 5.94
CA ARG A 156 13.63 13.61 6.21
C ARG A 156 14.14 13.80 7.64
N SER A 157 13.85 14.93 8.26
CA SER A 157 14.23 15.21 9.65
C SER A 157 13.60 14.25 10.66
N ILE A 158 12.39 13.76 10.36
CA ILE A 158 11.63 12.84 11.22
C ILE A 158 11.92 11.39 10.83
N LEU A 159 12.01 11.11 9.52
CA LEU A 159 12.17 9.76 9.00
C LEU A 159 13.62 9.26 9.06
N GLY A 160 14.60 10.15 8.97
CA GLY A 160 16.02 9.80 8.88
C GLY A 160 16.53 8.85 9.97
N PRO A 161 16.22 9.09 11.25
CA PRO A 161 16.63 8.19 12.34
C PRO A 161 15.90 6.84 12.36
N GLN A 162 14.77 6.70 11.67
CA GLN A 162 13.97 5.48 11.69
C GLN A 162 14.58 4.41 10.78
N ARG A 163 14.43 3.14 11.17
CA ARG A 163 14.91 1.98 10.40
C ARG A 163 13.93 1.61 9.30
N ILE A 164 14.42 1.21 8.14
CA ILE A 164 13.57 0.92 6.96
C ILE A 164 12.53 -0.18 7.23
N GLY A 165 12.85 -1.20 8.01
CA GLY A 165 11.92 -2.27 8.42
C GLY A 165 10.87 -1.83 9.44
N SER A 166 10.95 -0.59 9.92
CA SER A 166 10.00 0.07 10.82
C SER A 166 9.25 1.22 10.15
N ILE A 167 9.48 1.49 8.87
CA ILE A 167 8.70 2.47 8.10
C ILE A 167 7.44 1.78 7.57
N PHE A 168 6.29 2.44 7.67
CA PHE A 168 5.10 2.08 6.90
C PHE A 168 5.27 2.58 5.45
N ILE A 169 5.42 1.66 4.50
CA ILE A 169 5.66 1.92 3.08
C ILE A 169 4.43 1.50 2.27
N PRO A 170 3.76 2.43 1.55
CA PRO A 170 2.67 2.06 0.65
C PRO A 170 3.23 1.40 -0.61
N GLY A 171 2.62 0.29 -1.02
CA GLY A 171 3.02 -0.54 -2.14
C GLY A 171 1.87 -0.88 -3.09
N THR A 172 2.23 -1.44 -4.25
CA THR A 172 1.26 -2.01 -5.19
C THR A 172 1.55 -3.48 -5.45
N HIS A 173 0.50 -4.30 -5.43
CA HIS A 173 0.56 -5.70 -5.86
C HIS A 173 0.54 -5.73 -7.38
N ASN A 174 1.35 -6.63 -7.99
CA ASN A 174 1.45 -6.74 -9.45
C ASN A 174 1.57 -5.38 -10.14
N SER A 175 2.54 -4.56 -9.70
CA SER A 175 2.55 -3.12 -9.97
C SER A 175 2.57 -2.76 -11.45
N GLY A 176 3.17 -3.61 -12.28
CA GLY A 176 3.23 -3.42 -13.73
C GLY A 176 2.04 -4.02 -14.51
N ALA A 177 1.06 -4.62 -13.82
CA ALA A 177 -0.14 -5.19 -14.42
C ALA A 177 -1.21 -4.11 -14.67
N TYR A 178 -0.88 -3.17 -15.57
CA TYR A 178 -1.75 -2.13 -16.11
C TYR A 178 -1.63 -2.06 -17.64
N GLY A 179 -2.50 -1.28 -18.29
CA GLY A 179 -2.41 -1.01 -19.73
C GLY A 179 -3.33 -1.87 -20.61
N PRO A 180 -3.15 -1.83 -21.94
CA PRO A 180 -4.06 -2.46 -22.88
C PRO A 180 -3.85 -3.98 -22.94
N ILE A 181 -4.72 -4.74 -22.26
CA ILE A 181 -4.84 -6.19 -22.37
C ILE A 181 -6.13 -6.55 -23.13
N PRO A 182 -6.12 -7.57 -24.01
CA PRO A 182 -7.33 -8.05 -24.69
C PRO A 182 -8.49 -8.34 -23.73
N GLY A 183 -9.70 -7.95 -24.15
CA GLY A 183 -10.82 -7.62 -23.25
C GLY A 183 -11.31 -8.71 -22.29
N ILE A 184 -11.19 -10.00 -22.62
CA ILE A 184 -11.68 -11.09 -21.77
C ILE A 184 -10.76 -11.28 -20.55
N PHE A 185 -9.44 -11.15 -20.73
CA PHE A 185 -8.46 -11.34 -19.66
C PHE A 185 -8.25 -10.09 -18.81
N LYS A 186 -8.54 -8.90 -19.38
CA LYS A 186 -8.30 -7.60 -18.73
C LYS A 186 -8.78 -7.55 -17.28
N LYS A 187 -9.98 -8.05 -17.01
CA LYS A 187 -10.61 -7.96 -15.69
C LYS A 187 -10.01 -8.90 -14.63
N TYR A 188 -9.23 -9.90 -15.05
CA TYR A 188 -8.58 -10.88 -14.19
C TYR A 188 -7.07 -10.68 -14.06
N VAL A 189 -6.51 -9.93 -15.01
CA VAL A 189 -5.07 -9.72 -15.16
C VAL A 189 -4.64 -8.36 -14.65
N LEU A 190 -5.47 -7.31 -14.77
CA LEU A 190 -5.07 -5.98 -14.34
C LEU A 190 -5.29 -5.80 -12.84
N ASN A 191 -4.24 -5.39 -12.14
CA ASN A 191 -4.25 -5.05 -10.71
C ASN A 191 -4.10 -3.55 -10.47
N GLN A 192 -3.61 -2.80 -11.47
CA GLN A 192 -3.44 -1.36 -11.39
C GLN A 192 -4.10 -0.66 -12.59
N ASN A 193 -4.60 0.56 -12.36
CA ASN A 193 -5.14 1.43 -13.40
C ASN A 193 -4.21 2.61 -13.75
N MET A 194 -3.06 2.71 -13.08
CA MET A 194 -2.06 3.75 -13.26
C MET A 194 -0.70 3.13 -13.58
N ASP A 195 0.10 3.84 -14.37
CA ASP A 195 1.45 3.39 -14.72
C ASP A 195 2.46 3.53 -13.57
N ILE A 196 3.65 2.95 -13.72
CA ILE A 196 4.70 2.99 -12.70
C ILE A 196 5.09 4.42 -12.33
N TRP A 197 5.18 5.33 -13.30
CA TRP A 197 5.50 6.73 -13.05
C TRP A 197 4.46 7.38 -12.14
N THR A 198 3.19 7.24 -12.51
CA THR A 198 2.06 7.76 -11.76
C THR A 198 2.02 7.17 -10.36
N GLN A 199 2.22 5.85 -10.21
CA GLN A 199 2.31 5.20 -8.90
C GLN A 199 3.41 5.85 -8.03
N LEU A 200 4.62 6.06 -8.58
CA LEU A 200 5.74 6.71 -7.90
C LEU A 200 5.37 8.14 -7.48
N VAL A 201 4.85 8.94 -8.41
CA VAL A 201 4.49 10.35 -8.16
C VAL A 201 3.39 10.45 -7.10
N PHE A 202 2.41 9.55 -7.10
CA PHE A 202 1.39 9.53 -6.06
C PHE A 202 1.95 9.23 -4.66
N GLY A 203 3.05 8.48 -4.56
CA GLY A 203 3.72 8.20 -3.30
C GLY A 203 4.03 6.72 -3.05
N ILE A 204 3.75 5.83 -4.01
CA ILE A 204 4.11 4.40 -3.91
C ILE A 204 5.63 4.23 -3.89
N ARG A 205 6.14 3.43 -2.96
CA ARG A 205 7.58 3.18 -2.78
C ARG A 205 7.93 1.70 -2.77
N TYR A 206 6.95 0.81 -2.90
CA TYR A 206 7.16 -0.62 -3.06
C TYR A 206 6.44 -1.15 -4.30
N PHE A 207 7.16 -1.91 -5.13
CA PHE A 207 6.67 -2.47 -6.38
C PHE A 207 6.88 -3.99 -6.44
N ASP A 208 5.79 -4.76 -6.52
CA ASP A 208 5.81 -6.21 -6.81
C ASP A 208 5.83 -6.43 -8.33
N LEU A 209 6.97 -6.83 -8.88
CA LEU A 209 7.15 -7.07 -10.31
C LEU A 209 7.38 -8.56 -10.58
N ARG A 210 6.49 -9.16 -11.37
CA ARG A 210 6.64 -10.56 -11.84
C ARG A 210 7.22 -10.56 -13.24
N ILE A 211 8.31 -11.29 -13.43
CA ILE A 211 9.11 -11.19 -14.67
C ILE A 211 9.00 -12.46 -15.51
N GLY A 212 8.54 -12.32 -16.74
CA GLY A 212 8.59 -13.34 -17.77
C GLY A 212 9.78 -13.15 -18.71
N TYR A 213 10.19 -14.22 -19.39
CA TYR A 213 11.11 -14.18 -20.51
C TYR A 213 10.54 -14.96 -21.70
N TYR A 214 10.39 -14.29 -22.83
CA TYR A 214 9.85 -14.87 -24.06
C TYR A 214 10.90 -14.78 -25.17
N GLN A 215 11.11 -15.88 -25.89
CA GLN A 215 11.98 -15.86 -27.07
C GLN A 215 11.44 -14.83 -28.09
N GLY A 216 12.30 -13.94 -28.58
CA GLY A 216 11.94 -12.83 -29.48
C GLY A 216 11.55 -11.53 -28.75
N ASP A 217 10.75 -11.60 -27.69
CA ASP A 217 10.29 -10.38 -26.98
C ASP A 217 11.20 -9.95 -25.83
N GLY A 218 12.03 -10.85 -25.31
CA GLY A 218 12.91 -10.59 -24.17
C GLY A 218 12.17 -10.63 -22.83
N PHE A 219 12.59 -9.77 -21.89
CA PHE A 219 12.01 -9.70 -20.56
C PHE A 219 10.74 -8.84 -20.53
N THR A 220 9.72 -9.36 -19.85
CA THR A 220 8.40 -8.75 -19.77
C THR A 220 7.90 -8.70 -18.34
N ILE A 221 7.09 -7.70 -18.04
CA ILE A 221 6.19 -7.76 -16.89
C ILE A 221 5.10 -8.78 -17.21
N ASN A 222 4.81 -9.63 -16.24
CA ASN A 222 3.80 -10.67 -16.32
C ASN A 222 2.79 -10.55 -15.19
N HIS A 223 1.59 -11.08 -15.43
CA HIS A 223 0.70 -11.55 -14.39
C HIS A 223 0.58 -13.07 -14.54
N ASP A 224 1.33 -13.80 -13.71
CA ASP A 224 1.51 -15.25 -13.88
C ASP A 224 1.95 -15.58 -15.32
N LEU A 225 1.17 -16.37 -16.05
CA LEU A 225 1.50 -16.77 -17.43
C LEU A 225 1.11 -15.73 -18.49
N VAL A 226 0.45 -14.64 -18.10
CA VAL A 226 0.00 -13.60 -19.03
C VAL A 226 1.06 -12.51 -19.17
N LYS A 227 1.59 -12.36 -20.38
CA LYS A 227 2.50 -11.28 -20.76
C LYS A 227 1.75 -9.94 -20.78
N ILE A 228 2.29 -8.93 -20.10
CA ILE A 228 1.68 -7.58 -20.02
C ILE A 228 2.40 -6.60 -20.93
N SER A 229 3.67 -6.34 -20.67
CA SER A 229 4.46 -5.32 -21.37
C SER A 229 5.95 -5.60 -21.24
N LYS A 230 6.79 -4.95 -22.06
CA LYS A 230 8.25 -5.07 -21.96
C LYS A 230 8.75 -4.48 -20.64
N LEU A 231 9.75 -5.12 -20.03
CA LEU A 231 10.30 -4.71 -18.73
C LEU A 231 11.09 -3.40 -18.79
N GLU A 232 12.01 -3.26 -19.76
CA GLU A 232 12.98 -2.16 -19.78
C GLU A 232 12.38 -0.76 -19.72
N PRO A 233 11.28 -0.43 -20.43
CA PRO A 233 10.64 0.89 -20.30
C PRO A 233 10.27 1.24 -18.85
N HIS A 234 9.77 0.28 -18.07
CA HIS A 234 9.45 0.50 -16.65
C HIS A 234 10.69 0.78 -15.80
N LEU A 235 11.79 0.08 -16.08
CA LEU A 235 13.05 0.32 -15.38
C LEU A 235 13.62 1.72 -15.68
N ARG A 236 13.43 2.22 -16.91
CA ARG A 236 13.83 3.59 -17.29
C ARG A 236 12.96 4.64 -16.61
N VAL A 237 11.66 4.40 -16.51
CA VAL A 237 10.73 5.25 -15.75
C VAL A 237 11.14 5.33 -14.27
N ILE A 238 11.47 4.20 -13.64
CA ILE A 238 11.97 4.16 -12.26
C ILE A 238 13.30 4.90 -12.13
N ARG A 239 14.25 4.69 -13.06
CA ARG A 239 15.51 5.45 -13.11
C ARG A 239 15.21 6.94 -13.11
N ARG A 240 14.35 7.40 -14.02
CA ARG A 240 14.08 8.83 -14.19
C ARG A 240 13.51 9.45 -12.91
N PHE A 241 12.62 8.74 -12.23
CA PHE A 241 12.10 9.19 -10.94
C PHE A 241 13.20 9.31 -9.88
N LEU A 242 14.08 8.31 -9.77
CA LEU A 242 15.19 8.32 -8.80
C LEU A 242 16.25 9.39 -9.09
N GLU A 243 16.39 9.83 -10.33
CA GLU A 243 17.21 10.99 -10.71
C GLU A 243 16.60 12.31 -10.23
N LEU A 244 15.27 12.45 -10.32
CA LEU A 244 14.54 13.66 -9.92
C LEU A 244 14.28 13.73 -8.41
N ALA A 245 14.15 12.58 -7.75
CA ALA A 245 13.83 12.44 -6.34
C ALA A 245 14.89 11.55 -5.62
N PRO A 246 16.16 11.96 -5.57
CA PRO A 246 17.27 11.11 -5.12
C PRO A 246 17.26 10.74 -3.63
N LYS A 247 16.34 11.32 -2.85
CA LYS A 247 16.13 11.01 -1.44
C LYS A 247 14.87 10.18 -1.17
N GLU A 248 14.11 9.84 -2.21
CA GLU A 248 13.08 8.81 -2.09
C GLU A 248 13.72 7.43 -2.14
N ILE A 249 13.29 6.51 -1.27
CA ILE A 249 13.78 5.13 -1.25
C ILE A 249 12.71 4.24 -1.87
N VAL A 250 13.01 3.69 -3.05
CA VAL A 250 12.14 2.77 -3.77
C VAL A 250 12.59 1.33 -3.55
N ILE A 251 11.64 0.44 -3.34
CA ILE A 251 11.86 -1.01 -3.17
C ILE A 251 11.24 -1.71 -4.37
N LEU A 252 12.08 -2.40 -5.15
CA LEU A 252 11.64 -3.30 -6.21
C LEU A 252 11.74 -4.73 -5.72
N ASP A 253 10.60 -5.41 -5.62
CA ASP A 253 10.54 -6.84 -5.33
C ASP A 253 10.32 -7.62 -6.62
N LEU A 254 11.38 -8.25 -7.12
CA LEU A 254 11.30 -9.24 -8.19
C LEU A 254 10.96 -10.59 -7.57
N HIS A 255 9.73 -10.70 -7.09
CA HIS A 255 9.31 -11.81 -6.23
C HIS A 255 9.22 -13.14 -6.98
N ARG A 256 8.62 -13.11 -8.19
CA ARG A 256 8.35 -14.31 -9.00
C ARG A 256 8.80 -14.16 -10.44
N PHE A 257 9.15 -15.30 -11.03
CA PHE A 257 9.59 -15.44 -12.41
C PHE A 257 8.69 -16.46 -13.12
N PRO A 258 7.43 -16.13 -13.42
CA PRO A 258 6.40 -17.12 -13.74
C PRO A 258 6.54 -17.77 -15.12
N TYR A 259 7.37 -17.23 -16.02
CA TYR A 259 7.52 -17.78 -17.36
C TYR A 259 8.95 -17.60 -17.91
N PRO A 260 9.60 -18.63 -18.48
CA PRO A 260 9.16 -20.04 -18.42
C PRO A 260 9.14 -20.54 -16.96
N THR A 261 8.37 -21.60 -16.69
CA THR A 261 8.27 -22.20 -15.33
C THR A 261 9.65 -22.58 -14.78
N ASP A 262 10.56 -23.02 -15.64
CA ASP A 262 11.95 -23.30 -15.31
C ASP A 262 12.85 -22.12 -15.71
N PHE A 263 12.78 -21.04 -14.92
CA PHE A 263 13.53 -19.81 -15.15
C PHE A 263 15.02 -20.03 -14.86
N GLN A 264 15.76 -20.40 -15.91
CA GLN A 264 17.16 -20.81 -15.83
C GLN A 264 18.07 -19.76 -15.17
N ASN A 265 19.14 -20.23 -14.51
CA ASN A 265 20.20 -19.36 -13.97
C ASN A 265 20.81 -18.43 -15.03
N SER A 266 20.97 -18.89 -16.28
CA SER A 266 21.46 -18.04 -17.37
C SER A 266 20.49 -16.91 -17.73
N THR A 267 19.18 -17.16 -17.64
CA THR A 267 18.13 -16.15 -17.83
C THR A 267 18.11 -15.15 -16.68
N HIS A 268 18.26 -15.63 -15.43
CA HIS A 268 18.43 -14.74 -14.28
C HIS A 268 19.63 -13.80 -14.45
N ARG A 269 20.80 -14.31 -14.86
CA ARG A 269 22.00 -13.49 -15.08
C ARG A 269 21.77 -12.39 -16.12
N LYS A 270 21.13 -12.71 -17.25
CA LYS A 270 20.74 -11.72 -18.27
C LYS A 270 19.81 -10.64 -17.72
N LEU A 271 18.83 -11.02 -16.88
CA LEU A 271 17.93 -10.06 -16.23
C LEU A 271 18.72 -9.15 -15.28
N ILE A 272 19.63 -9.71 -14.49
CA ILE A 272 20.46 -8.98 -13.55
C ILE A 272 21.40 -8.00 -14.26
N GLU A 273 21.91 -8.34 -15.44
CA GLU A 273 22.68 -7.41 -16.29
C GLU A 273 21.83 -6.21 -16.73
N ILE A 274 20.57 -6.43 -17.14
CA ILE A 274 19.64 -5.34 -17.47
C ILE A 274 19.35 -4.49 -16.23
N LEU A 275 19.05 -5.10 -15.09
CA LEU A 275 18.82 -4.37 -13.84
C LEU A 275 20.06 -3.55 -13.43
N LYS A 276 21.26 -4.11 -13.58
CA LYS A 276 22.51 -3.42 -13.26
C LYS A 276 22.75 -2.23 -14.19
N ARG A 277 22.55 -2.42 -15.50
CA ARG A 277 22.66 -1.36 -16.51
C ARG A 277 21.69 -0.23 -16.23
N GLU A 278 20.44 -0.57 -15.94
CA GLU A 278 19.37 0.41 -15.82
C GLU A 278 19.33 1.07 -14.41
N LEU A 279 19.64 0.33 -13.35
CA LEU A 279 19.35 0.77 -11.98
C LEU A 279 20.51 0.57 -10.98
N GLY A 280 21.60 -0.09 -11.38
CA GLY A 280 22.69 -0.46 -10.48
C GLY A 280 23.36 0.72 -9.77
N HIS A 281 23.35 1.91 -10.38
CA HIS A 281 23.90 3.12 -9.76
C HIS A 281 23.11 3.56 -8.52
N PHE A 282 21.80 3.31 -8.47
CA PHE A 282 20.92 3.71 -7.37
C PHE A 282 20.80 2.64 -6.28
N ALA A 283 21.13 1.39 -6.62
CA ALA A 283 20.95 0.23 -5.76
C ALA A 283 21.87 0.26 -4.53
N LEU A 284 21.27 0.14 -3.35
CA LEU A 284 21.94 -0.04 -2.08
C LEU A 284 22.35 -1.52 -1.94
N PRO A 285 23.65 -1.85 -1.92
CA PRO A 285 24.07 -3.21 -1.61
C PRO A 285 23.73 -3.57 -0.16
N PRO A 286 23.37 -4.83 0.16
CA PRO A 286 23.13 -5.25 1.52
C PRO A 286 24.26 -4.96 2.49
N SER A 287 25.51 -5.34 2.19
CA SER A 287 26.71 -5.03 3.00
C SER A 287 26.55 -5.12 4.54
N GLY A 288 25.80 -6.13 5.03
CA GLY A 288 25.51 -6.30 6.47
C GLY A 288 24.32 -5.49 7.02
N LEU A 289 23.69 -4.65 6.19
CA LEU A 289 22.52 -3.82 6.52
C LEU A 289 21.21 -4.63 6.63
N GLN A 290 21.18 -5.92 6.32
CA GLN A 290 19.97 -6.76 6.43
C GLN A 290 19.72 -7.33 7.84
N VAL A 291 20.38 -6.80 8.86
CA VAL A 291 20.24 -7.25 10.26
C VAL A 291 19.11 -6.50 10.98
N GLY A 292 18.35 -7.21 11.82
CA GLY A 292 17.28 -6.63 12.63
C GLY A 292 16.20 -5.97 11.78
N LYS A 293 15.92 -4.67 12.02
CA LYS A 293 14.98 -3.86 11.21
C LYS A 293 15.68 -3.10 10.08
N GLY A 294 16.93 -3.44 9.75
CA GLY A 294 17.67 -2.87 8.64
C GLY A 294 18.34 -1.52 8.96
N PRO A 295 18.90 -0.85 7.95
CA PRO A 295 19.52 0.46 8.11
C PRO A 295 18.47 1.53 8.41
N THR A 296 18.91 2.59 9.08
CA THR A 296 18.19 3.85 9.16
C THR A 296 18.13 4.52 7.80
N LEU A 297 17.12 5.36 7.57
CA LEU A 297 17.02 6.13 6.32
C LEU A 297 18.22 7.08 6.15
N ASN A 298 18.76 7.61 7.24
CA ASN A 298 20.01 8.37 7.23
C ASN A 298 21.19 7.56 6.72
N GLU A 299 21.38 6.32 7.18
CA GLU A 299 22.44 5.44 6.66
C GLU A 299 22.25 5.19 5.16
N ILE A 300 21.03 4.93 4.70
CA ILE A 300 20.72 4.76 3.26
C ILE A 300 21.13 6.01 2.47
N TRP A 301 20.70 7.20 2.92
CA TRP A 301 20.98 8.46 2.22
C TRP A 301 22.46 8.85 2.25
N GLN A 302 23.22 8.45 3.28
CA GLN A 302 24.67 8.67 3.37
C GLN A 302 25.43 7.89 2.29
N HIS A 303 24.90 6.74 1.86
CA HIS A 303 25.46 5.98 0.73
C HIS A 303 25.16 6.60 -0.65
N ASN A 304 24.40 7.70 -0.71
CA ASN A 304 23.86 8.26 -1.96
C ASN A 304 23.13 7.20 -2.80
N LYS A 305 22.32 6.37 -2.12
CA LYS A 305 21.48 5.34 -2.72
C LYS A 305 20.02 5.63 -2.43
N SER A 306 19.16 5.17 -3.34
CA SER A 306 17.72 5.44 -3.34
C SER A 306 16.89 4.23 -3.80
N LEU A 307 17.54 3.08 -4.01
CA LEU A 307 16.89 1.87 -4.49
C LEU A 307 17.31 0.65 -3.69
N ILE A 308 16.35 -0.19 -3.32
CA ILE A 308 16.57 -1.54 -2.81
C ILE A 308 15.95 -2.52 -3.82
N ILE A 309 16.73 -3.53 -4.25
CA ILE A 309 16.23 -4.58 -5.15
C ILE A 309 16.22 -5.91 -4.40
N CYS A 310 15.04 -6.36 -4.02
CA CYS A 310 14.81 -7.70 -3.47
C CYS A 310 14.64 -8.68 -4.63
N TYR A 311 15.40 -9.79 -4.64
CA TYR A 311 15.40 -10.73 -5.75
C TYR A 311 14.97 -12.13 -5.29
N GLY A 312 13.87 -12.65 -5.84
CA GLY A 312 13.23 -13.89 -5.37
C GLY A 312 14.09 -15.15 -5.49
N ASN A 313 15.07 -15.19 -6.41
CA ASN A 313 16.01 -16.30 -6.52
C ASN A 313 17.16 -16.16 -5.50
N ARG A 314 17.13 -16.98 -4.45
CA ARG A 314 18.13 -16.97 -3.35
C ARG A 314 19.56 -17.23 -3.82
N GLN A 315 19.76 -18.06 -4.84
CA GLN A 315 21.10 -18.33 -5.36
C GLN A 315 21.66 -17.07 -6.02
N MET A 316 20.86 -16.40 -6.85
CA MET A 316 21.24 -15.15 -7.51
C MET A 316 21.45 -14.01 -6.52
N ALA A 317 20.57 -13.87 -5.51
CA ALA A 317 20.76 -12.85 -4.46
C ALA A 317 22.06 -13.05 -3.66
N LYS A 318 22.56 -14.30 -3.53
CA LYS A 318 23.87 -14.60 -2.94
C LYS A 318 25.04 -14.36 -3.90
N GLU A 319 24.88 -14.69 -5.18
CA GLU A 319 25.91 -14.52 -6.21
C GLU A 319 26.18 -13.04 -6.53
N TYR A 320 25.16 -12.18 -6.43
CA TYR A 320 25.26 -10.75 -6.77
C TYR A 320 25.11 -9.88 -5.50
N PRO A 321 26.21 -9.42 -4.89
CA PRO A 321 26.22 -8.79 -3.55
C PRO A 321 25.60 -7.38 -3.50
N TRP A 322 24.98 -6.92 -4.59
CA TRP A 322 24.21 -5.68 -4.64
C TRP A 322 22.69 -5.92 -4.66
N LEU A 323 22.25 -7.19 -4.72
CA LEU A 323 20.86 -7.60 -4.59
C LEU A 323 20.56 -7.99 -3.14
N TRP A 324 19.37 -7.62 -2.67
CA TRP A 324 18.88 -8.01 -1.35
C TRP A 324 18.31 -9.43 -1.39
N SER A 325 18.34 -10.09 -0.23
CA SER A 325 17.70 -11.39 -0.07
C SER A 325 16.20 -11.29 -0.38
N PRO A 326 15.54 -12.39 -0.78
CA PRO A 326 14.10 -12.36 -1.03
C PRO A 326 13.35 -11.77 0.16
N LEU A 327 12.46 -10.83 -0.14
CA LEU A 327 11.53 -10.26 0.81
C LEU A 327 10.38 -11.25 1.06
N GLN A 328 9.88 -11.30 2.30
CA GLN A 328 8.72 -12.12 2.65
C GLN A 328 7.42 -11.40 2.24
N GLN A 329 6.66 -12.01 1.32
CA GLN A 329 5.30 -11.58 1.00
C GLN A 329 4.28 -12.44 1.77
N HIS A 330 3.37 -11.80 2.50
CA HIS A 330 2.24 -12.41 3.17
C HIS A 330 1.02 -12.30 2.26
N TRP A 331 0.78 -13.33 1.47
CA TRP A 331 -0.33 -13.41 0.53
C TRP A 331 -1.38 -14.41 1.00
N GLY A 332 -2.57 -13.90 1.36
CA GLY A 332 -3.61 -14.69 2.01
C GLY A 332 -4.42 -15.60 1.09
N ASN A 333 -4.40 -15.33 -0.22
CA ASN A 333 -5.28 -15.99 -1.20
C ASN A 333 -6.75 -16.05 -0.71
N LYS A 334 -7.30 -14.90 -0.31
CA LYS A 334 -8.62 -14.79 0.34
C LYS A 334 -9.65 -14.12 -0.56
N LYS A 335 -10.87 -14.66 -0.59
CA LYS A 335 -12.00 -14.09 -1.35
C LYS A 335 -12.81 -13.09 -0.54
N TYR A 336 -12.97 -13.35 0.76
CA TYR A 336 -13.83 -12.56 1.64
C TYR A 336 -13.01 -11.59 2.49
N VAL A 337 -13.62 -10.43 2.76
CA VAL A 337 -12.99 -9.33 3.52
C VAL A 337 -12.62 -9.77 4.94
N SER A 338 -13.48 -10.54 5.62
CA SER A 338 -13.22 -11.09 6.96
C SER A 338 -11.99 -12.00 6.98
N ASP A 339 -11.94 -12.95 6.05
CA ASP A 339 -10.85 -13.93 6.01
C ASP A 339 -9.52 -13.26 5.69
N LEU A 340 -9.55 -12.19 4.88
CA LEU A 340 -8.38 -11.36 4.62
C LEU A 340 -7.96 -10.60 5.88
N LYS A 341 -8.90 -9.99 6.62
CA LYS A 341 -8.62 -9.32 7.90
C LYS A 341 -7.91 -10.27 8.87
N ASP A 342 -8.47 -11.46 9.07
CA ASP A 342 -7.92 -12.45 10.01
C ASP A 342 -6.52 -12.90 9.59
N TYR A 343 -6.32 -13.15 8.29
CA TYR A 343 -5.02 -13.50 7.75
C TYR A 343 -3.97 -12.39 7.92
N LEU A 344 -4.37 -11.13 7.66
CA LEU A 344 -3.48 -9.98 7.83
C LEU A 344 -3.11 -9.77 9.30
N SER A 345 -4.07 -9.89 10.23
CA SER A 345 -3.80 -9.81 11.68
C SER A 345 -2.78 -10.86 12.10
N ALA A 346 -3.04 -12.13 11.74
CA ALA A 346 -2.14 -13.23 12.05
C ALA A 346 -0.76 -13.04 11.40
N SER A 347 -0.69 -12.46 10.20
CA SER A 347 0.57 -12.16 9.53
C SER A 347 1.36 -11.07 10.24
N ILE A 348 0.69 -10.02 10.73
CA ILE A 348 1.32 -8.94 11.52
C ILE A 348 1.83 -9.49 12.85
N GLU A 349 1.04 -10.30 13.55
CA GLU A 349 1.41 -10.87 14.85
C GLU A 349 2.57 -11.86 14.75
N ASN A 350 2.61 -12.67 13.68
CA ASN A 350 3.55 -13.79 13.55
C ASN A 350 4.70 -13.53 12.56
N HIS A 351 4.83 -12.34 11.97
CA HIS A 351 5.94 -12.07 11.04
C HIS A 351 7.29 -12.25 11.72
N ASN A 352 8.25 -12.81 10.99
CA ASN A 352 9.62 -12.94 11.46
C ASN A 352 10.62 -12.63 10.34
N THR A 353 11.27 -11.48 10.45
CA THR A 353 12.27 -11.00 9.49
C THR A 353 13.66 -11.50 9.88
N MET A 354 14.05 -12.68 9.39
CA MET A 354 15.39 -13.25 9.67
C MET A 354 16.47 -12.87 8.66
N SER A 355 16.14 -12.85 7.36
CA SER A 355 17.13 -12.69 6.27
C SER A 355 16.98 -11.42 5.44
N ASN A 356 15.82 -10.77 5.54
CA ASN A 356 15.53 -9.46 4.99
C ASN A 356 14.71 -8.71 6.05
N PRO A 357 15.07 -7.47 6.43
CA PRO A 357 14.34 -6.69 7.42
C PRO A 357 12.97 -6.21 6.91
N LEU A 358 12.76 -6.26 5.60
CA LEU A 358 11.54 -5.86 4.93
C LEU A 358 10.60 -7.05 4.76
N TRP A 359 9.31 -6.77 4.85
CA TRP A 359 8.23 -7.73 4.63
C TRP A 359 6.98 -7.00 4.15
N ALA A 360 6.20 -7.65 3.31
CA ALA A 360 5.04 -7.05 2.66
C ALA A 360 3.77 -7.83 2.97
N LEU A 361 2.73 -7.10 3.38
CA LEU A 361 1.36 -7.58 3.36
C LEU A 361 0.81 -7.39 1.95
N MET A 362 0.41 -8.49 1.32
CA MET A 362 -0.31 -8.45 0.04
C MET A 362 -1.80 -8.37 0.37
N ALA A 363 -2.30 -7.14 0.47
CA ALA A 363 -3.60 -6.81 1.06
C ALA A 363 -4.73 -6.75 0.01
N GLU A 364 -4.68 -7.60 -1.00
CA GLU A 364 -5.71 -7.77 -2.00
C GLU A 364 -6.57 -9.02 -1.76
N LEU A 365 -7.82 -8.96 -2.22
CA LEU A 365 -8.66 -10.15 -2.36
C LEU A 365 -8.31 -10.86 -3.66
N THR A 366 -8.35 -12.20 -3.63
CA THR A 366 -8.02 -13.03 -4.78
C THR A 366 -9.28 -13.59 -5.43
N ILE A 367 -9.31 -13.55 -6.76
CA ILE A 367 -10.39 -14.16 -7.52
C ILE A 367 -10.31 -15.68 -7.48
N THR A 368 -11.45 -16.36 -7.36
CA THR A 368 -11.45 -17.83 -7.39
C THR A 368 -11.41 -18.36 -8.84
N PRO A 369 -10.83 -19.55 -9.06
CA PRO A 369 -10.84 -20.18 -10.39
C PRO A 369 -12.25 -20.33 -10.99
N VAL A 370 -13.25 -20.59 -10.15
CA VAL A 370 -14.67 -20.68 -10.53
C VAL A 370 -15.18 -19.36 -11.12
N GLU A 371 -14.83 -18.21 -10.55
CA GLU A 371 -15.25 -16.89 -11.05
C GLU A 371 -14.55 -16.48 -12.36
N VAL A 372 -13.38 -17.06 -12.62
CA VAL A 372 -12.70 -16.95 -13.92
C VAL A 372 -13.49 -17.74 -14.96
N ILE A 373 -13.83 -19.01 -14.66
CA ILE A 373 -14.59 -19.90 -15.56
C ILE A 373 -15.98 -19.32 -15.89
N PHE A 374 -16.73 -18.84 -14.89
CA PHE A 374 -18.09 -18.33 -15.07
C PHE A 374 -18.16 -16.85 -15.46
N ASN A 375 -17.03 -16.23 -15.81
CA ASN A 375 -16.97 -14.83 -16.20
C ASN A 375 -17.53 -13.85 -15.12
N ALA A 376 -17.58 -14.23 -13.84
CA ALA A 376 -18.40 -13.59 -12.80
C ALA A 376 -17.67 -12.56 -11.92
N GLY A 377 -16.34 -12.50 -11.98
CA GLY A 377 -15.52 -11.61 -11.13
C GLY A 377 -14.67 -10.59 -11.90
N SER A 378 -13.95 -9.76 -11.16
CA SER A 378 -12.85 -8.91 -11.63
C SER A 378 -12.02 -8.41 -10.46
N ASN A 379 -10.71 -8.23 -10.64
CA ASN A 379 -9.82 -7.67 -9.61
C ASN A 379 -10.28 -6.27 -9.17
N ALA A 380 -10.77 -5.44 -10.11
CA ALA A 380 -11.35 -4.13 -9.80
C ALA A 380 -12.51 -4.19 -8.79
N LYS A 381 -13.50 -5.09 -8.99
CA LYS A 381 -14.61 -5.30 -8.05
C LYS A 381 -14.15 -5.83 -6.69
N LEU A 382 -13.09 -6.64 -6.66
CA LEU A 382 -12.51 -7.15 -5.43
C LEU A 382 -11.81 -6.02 -4.65
N ALA A 383 -11.04 -5.18 -5.34
CA ALA A 383 -10.44 -3.98 -4.78
C ALA A 383 -11.49 -2.99 -4.23
N ASP A 384 -12.59 -2.74 -4.97
CA ASP A 384 -13.69 -1.84 -4.54
C ASP A 384 -14.34 -2.32 -3.21
N LYS A 385 -14.37 -3.63 -2.97
CA LYS A 385 -14.91 -4.22 -1.74
C LYS A 385 -14.00 -4.03 -0.52
N VAL A 386 -12.68 -4.10 -0.72
CA VAL A 386 -11.72 -4.18 0.39
C VAL A 386 -11.01 -2.85 0.67
N ASN A 387 -10.73 -2.02 -0.34
CA ASN A 387 -9.82 -0.88 -0.22
C ASN A 387 -10.24 0.14 0.86
N ARG A 388 -11.55 0.37 1.02
CA ARG A 388 -12.06 1.22 2.11
C ARG A 388 -11.82 0.60 3.49
N GLN A 389 -11.90 -0.73 3.61
CA GLN A 389 -11.62 -1.43 4.86
C GLN A 389 -10.14 -1.41 5.18
N LEU A 390 -9.25 -1.59 4.19
CA LEU A 390 -7.81 -1.43 4.37
C LEU A 390 -7.46 -0.05 4.94
N THR A 391 -8.06 1.00 4.37
CA THR A 391 -7.91 2.38 4.88
C THR A 391 -8.26 2.47 6.36
N LYS A 392 -9.35 1.83 6.80
CA LYS A 392 -9.75 1.81 8.22
C LYS A 392 -8.78 1.01 9.08
N TRP A 393 -8.50 -0.24 8.72
CA TRP A 393 -7.67 -1.14 9.52
C TRP A 393 -6.25 -0.61 9.71
N PHE A 394 -5.62 -0.12 8.64
CA PHE A 394 -4.28 0.40 8.76
C PHE A 394 -4.26 1.72 9.51
N ARG A 395 -5.23 2.62 9.33
CA ARG A 395 -5.31 3.86 10.14
C ARG A 395 -5.52 3.57 11.63
N ASP A 396 -6.49 2.71 11.94
CA ASP A 396 -7.02 2.59 13.30
C ASP A 396 -6.30 1.53 14.14
N GLU A 397 -5.79 0.48 13.52
CA GLU A 397 -5.28 -0.70 14.23
C GLU A 397 -3.79 -0.95 13.96
N TRP A 398 -3.35 -0.90 12.70
CA TRP A 398 -2.06 -1.50 12.31
C TRP A 398 -0.97 -0.53 11.84
N HIS A 399 -1.23 0.79 11.88
CA HIS A 399 -0.30 1.80 11.36
C HIS A 399 1.06 1.84 12.05
N ARG A 400 1.28 1.17 13.19
CA ARG A 400 2.58 1.08 13.91
C ARG A 400 3.31 -0.24 13.72
N GLU A 401 2.59 -1.28 13.32
CA GLU A 401 3.08 -2.66 13.34
C GLU A 401 3.41 -3.20 11.95
N THR A 402 2.99 -2.50 10.89
CA THR A 402 3.27 -2.90 9.51
C THR A 402 4.57 -2.31 8.96
N ASN A 403 5.16 -2.98 7.95
CA ASN A 403 6.22 -2.43 7.12
C ASN A 403 5.69 -2.06 5.73
N ILE A 404 5.57 -3.00 4.80
CA ILE A 404 5.01 -2.72 3.47
C ILE A 404 3.56 -3.21 3.38
N VAL A 405 2.68 -2.40 2.79
CA VAL A 405 1.31 -2.80 2.45
C VAL A 405 1.09 -2.60 0.96
N ALA A 406 1.03 -3.71 0.22
CA ALA A 406 0.77 -3.73 -1.21
C ALA A 406 -0.73 -3.91 -1.47
N THR A 407 -1.30 -3.10 -2.37
CA THR A 407 -2.73 -3.15 -2.71
C THR A 407 -2.99 -3.16 -4.21
N ASP A 408 -4.20 -3.62 -4.57
CA ASP A 408 -4.77 -3.52 -5.91
C ASP A 408 -5.52 -2.19 -6.08
N TYR A 409 -5.34 -1.52 -7.23
CA TYR A 409 -5.95 -0.22 -7.55
C TYR A 409 -5.76 0.80 -6.43
N PHE A 410 -4.51 1.18 -6.16
CA PHE A 410 -4.11 1.90 -4.95
C PHE A 410 -4.89 3.19 -4.66
N LEU A 411 -5.40 3.88 -5.69
CA LEU A 411 -6.23 5.09 -5.49
C LEU A 411 -7.59 4.82 -4.83
N GLY A 412 -8.03 3.57 -4.76
CA GLY A 412 -9.25 3.19 -4.05
C GLY A 412 -9.11 3.20 -2.52
N ASN A 413 -7.91 3.41 -1.99
CA ASN A 413 -7.63 3.52 -0.56
C ASN A 413 -6.79 4.78 -0.25
N ASP A 414 -6.65 5.10 1.04
CA ASP A 414 -5.90 6.28 1.51
C ASP A 414 -4.54 5.90 2.16
N LEU A 415 -3.99 4.74 1.82
CA LEU A 415 -2.80 4.20 2.52
C LEU A 415 -1.55 5.07 2.33
N ILE A 416 -1.45 5.85 1.26
CA ILE A 416 -0.33 6.78 1.07
C ILE A 416 -0.35 7.88 2.14
N ASN A 417 -1.49 8.56 2.32
CA ASN A 417 -1.63 9.59 3.35
C ASN A 417 -1.47 8.98 4.76
N ILE A 418 -2.09 7.82 5.00
CA ILE A 418 -1.97 7.11 6.28
C ILE A 418 -0.50 6.76 6.57
N ALA A 419 0.24 6.22 5.61
CA ALA A 419 1.65 5.89 5.79
C ALA A 419 2.48 7.13 6.12
N ILE A 420 2.30 8.23 5.37
CA ILE A 420 3.01 9.49 5.59
C ILE A 420 2.72 10.04 7.00
N GLU A 421 1.47 10.04 7.44
CA GLU A 421 1.10 10.52 8.78
C GLU A 421 1.59 9.58 9.89
N ALA A 422 1.40 8.26 9.71
CA ALA A 422 1.81 7.24 10.67
C ALA A 422 3.30 7.32 10.98
N ASN A 423 4.13 7.46 9.94
CA ASN A 423 5.57 7.51 10.10
C ASN A 423 6.05 8.78 10.83
N LYS A 424 5.25 9.86 10.89
CA LYS A 424 5.60 11.06 11.66
C LYS A 424 5.38 10.92 13.15
N ILE A 425 4.51 10.00 13.56
CA ILE A 425 4.10 9.81 14.94
C ILE A 425 4.56 8.47 15.53
N ARG A 426 5.33 7.70 14.75
CA ARG A 426 5.82 6.36 15.10
C ARG A 426 6.86 6.40 16.20
#